data_AF-A0A1F7S9E7-F1
#
_entry.id   AF-A0A1F7S9E7-F1
#
_cell.length_a   1.000
_cell.length_b   1.000
_cell.length_c   1.000
_cell.angle_alpha   90.00
_cell.angle_beta   90.00
_cell.angle_gamma   90.00
#
_symmetry.space_group_name_H-M   'P 1'
#
loop_
_entity.id
_entity.type
_entity.pdbx_description
1 polymer ?
#
loop_
_entity_poly.entity_id
_entity_poly.type
_entity_poly.pdbx_seq_one_letter_code
_entity_poly.pdbx_strand_id
1 'polypeptide(L)'
;MSTGKWEKKILSSIESPLEKVIKDQKLNNLIKKIKFSKMIGKTITITPREIQYVRKQFAKAVRNGERRLHTLTVSLLEQFLPGKPFGITLIVVGRCPKCKGITKTKKDFGADFNEIFKNTEEQLSQKYAPGCFNCNVQTPSIANFLKYWPLDRQNEKILWISTRVKANTNLCYKITDIVLDVTYMFKVDKIYNQYSHTLKDMYGIKIIAENRATIMNVRDEILKRQDLSCIEEKNYLGKYKKKSGFEAYKMVMFYDDQYFEIQIQTEDMYERELLNAKTSHTTYKEKQQFLRKHFGEEYNSFYKKLCLLFTNENPDQSDNEAIFFGP
;
A
#
# COMPACT_ATOMS: atom_id res chain seq x y z
N MET A 1 38.96 -9.68 19.72
CA MET A 1 38.54 -9.16 18.39
C MET A 1 37.38 -8.21 18.60
N SER A 2 37.44 -6.97 18.09
CA SER A 2 36.45 -5.93 18.44
C SER A 2 35.06 -6.26 17.87
N THR A 3 34.14 -6.62 18.76
CA THR A 3 32.73 -6.91 18.47
C THR A 3 32.09 -5.81 17.61
N GLY A 4 32.48 -4.54 17.81
CA GLY A 4 31.97 -3.40 17.05
C GLY A 4 32.32 -3.35 15.55
N LYS A 5 33.42 -3.97 15.09
CA LYS A 5 33.77 -3.95 13.64
C LYS A 5 32.91 -4.94 12.84
N TRP A 6 32.60 -6.09 13.43
CA TRP A 6 31.73 -7.11 12.85
C TRP A 6 30.26 -6.66 12.86
N GLU A 7 29.77 -6.10 13.98
CA GLU A 7 28.40 -5.58 14.06
C GLU A 7 28.14 -4.45 13.04
N LYS A 8 29.09 -3.52 12.87
CA LYS A 8 29.00 -2.47 11.83
C LYS A 8 28.93 -3.04 10.42
N LYS A 9 29.71 -4.09 10.12
CA LYS A 9 29.70 -4.75 8.82
C LYS A 9 28.34 -5.38 8.51
N ILE A 10 27.76 -6.12 9.47
CA ILE A 10 26.44 -6.74 9.27
C ILE A 10 25.35 -5.68 9.15
N LEU A 11 25.34 -4.68 10.03
CA LEU A 11 24.34 -3.61 9.97
C LEU A 11 24.38 -2.87 8.62
N SER A 12 25.57 -2.70 8.02
CA SER A 12 25.72 -2.08 6.70
C SER A 12 25.15 -2.94 5.55
N SER A 13 25.09 -4.26 5.72
CA SER A 13 24.49 -5.17 4.74
C SER A 13 22.97 -5.35 4.87
N ILE A 14 22.37 -4.87 5.96
CA ILE A 14 20.91 -4.95 6.16
C ILE A 14 20.25 -3.80 5.41
N GLU A 15 19.38 -4.12 4.46
CA GLU A 15 18.52 -3.13 3.81
C GLU A 15 17.29 -2.83 4.66
N SER A 16 16.84 -1.57 4.65
CA SER A 16 15.58 -1.21 5.28
C SER A 16 14.43 -1.54 4.33
N PRO A 17 13.34 -2.17 4.79
CA PRO A 17 12.15 -2.41 3.97
C PRO A 17 11.50 -1.11 3.45
N LEU A 18 11.82 0.03 4.09
CA LEU A 18 11.28 1.34 3.79
C LEU A 18 12.18 2.21 2.91
N GLU A 19 13.42 1.79 2.62
CA GLU A 19 14.44 2.65 1.99
C GLU A 19 14.03 3.17 0.59
N LYS A 20 13.11 2.45 -0.05
CA LYS A 20 12.55 2.78 -1.36
C LYS A 20 11.27 3.61 -1.32
N VAL A 21 10.66 3.78 -0.14
CA VAL A 21 9.39 4.51 0.07
C VAL A 21 9.61 5.76 0.93
N ILE A 22 10.58 5.71 1.85
CA ILE A 22 10.87 6.78 2.80
C ILE A 22 12.34 7.16 2.67
N LYS A 23 12.59 8.40 2.22
CA LYS A 23 13.92 8.97 2.03
C LYS A 23 14.45 9.65 3.30
N ASP A 24 14.29 8.99 4.44
CA ASP A 24 14.82 9.48 5.73
C ASP A 24 15.85 8.50 6.28
N GLN A 25 17.12 8.92 6.29
CA GLN A 25 18.22 8.03 6.69
C GLN A 25 18.12 7.60 8.16
N LYS A 26 17.67 8.49 9.05
CA LYS A 26 17.58 8.21 10.48
C LYS A 26 16.52 7.14 10.78
N LEU A 27 15.35 7.26 10.18
CA LEU A 27 14.27 6.28 10.25
C LEU A 27 14.73 4.95 9.66
N ASN A 28 15.32 4.94 8.46
CA ASN A 28 15.81 3.71 7.85
C ASN A 28 16.89 3.02 8.71
N ASN A 29 17.83 3.78 9.28
CA ASN A 29 18.82 3.26 10.21
C ASN A 29 18.18 2.67 11.47
N LEU A 30 17.11 3.28 11.98
CA LEU A 30 16.37 2.73 13.13
C LEU A 30 15.74 1.37 12.80
N ILE A 31 15.13 1.23 11.64
CA ILE A 31 14.54 -0.05 11.20
C ILE A 31 15.63 -1.11 10.98
N LYS A 32 16.78 -0.72 10.40
CA LYS A 32 17.95 -1.61 10.30
C LYS A 32 18.42 -2.08 11.68
N LYS A 33 18.47 -1.17 12.67
CA LYS A 33 18.80 -1.53 14.07
C LYS A 33 17.78 -2.47 14.69
N ILE A 34 16.48 -2.24 14.49
CA ILE A 34 15.39 -3.12 14.96
C ILE A 34 15.55 -4.54 14.37
N LYS A 35 15.80 -4.64 13.06
CA LYS A 35 16.03 -5.94 12.42
C LYS A 35 17.31 -6.61 12.92
N PHE A 36 18.41 -5.86 13.01
CA PHE A 36 19.68 -6.37 13.49
C PHE A 36 19.59 -6.86 14.95
N SER A 37 18.92 -6.11 15.83
CA SER A 37 18.77 -6.49 17.24
C SER A 37 18.00 -7.81 17.38
N LYS A 38 16.98 -8.01 16.55
CA LYS A 38 16.27 -9.29 16.47
C LYS A 38 17.19 -10.43 16.02
N MET A 39 18.00 -10.23 14.99
CA MET A 39 18.94 -11.26 14.49
C MET A 39 19.94 -11.72 15.55
N ILE A 40 20.37 -10.81 16.43
CA ILE A 40 21.36 -11.12 17.49
C ILE A 40 20.73 -11.36 18.86
N GLY A 41 19.40 -11.40 18.96
CA GLY A 41 18.69 -11.63 20.22
C GLY A 41 18.87 -10.53 21.28
N LYS A 42 19.11 -9.27 20.87
CA LYS A 42 19.26 -8.13 21.78
C LYS A 42 18.00 -7.27 21.82
N THR A 43 17.68 -6.77 23.01
CA THR A 43 16.66 -5.75 23.19
C THR A 43 17.21 -4.38 22.83
N ILE A 44 16.43 -3.59 22.10
CA ILE A 44 16.68 -2.16 21.90
C ILE A 44 15.51 -1.35 22.43
N THR A 45 15.83 -0.16 22.93
CA THR A 45 14.86 0.82 23.41
C THR A 45 14.74 1.94 22.40
N ILE A 46 13.51 2.25 22.00
CA ILE A 46 13.17 3.41 21.19
C ILE A 46 12.58 4.45 22.12
N THR A 47 13.24 5.60 22.21
CA THR A 47 12.82 6.68 23.10
C THR A 47 11.57 7.41 22.58
N PRO A 48 10.79 8.09 23.43
CA PRO A 48 9.65 8.90 23.00
C PRO A 48 10.00 9.93 21.91
N ARG A 49 11.18 10.55 22.00
CA ARG A 49 11.69 11.49 20.99
C ARG A 49 11.94 10.82 19.63
N GLU A 50 12.41 9.58 19.63
CA GLU A 50 12.58 8.80 18.39
C GLU A 50 11.23 8.36 17.82
N ILE A 51 10.27 7.98 18.66
CA ILE A 51 8.90 7.65 18.23
C ILE A 51 8.27 8.86 17.53
N GLN A 52 8.27 10.03 18.17
CA GLN A 52 7.75 11.27 17.58
C GLN A 52 8.45 11.63 16.27
N TYR A 53 9.78 11.45 16.22
CA TYR A 53 10.54 11.66 14.99
C TYR A 53 10.08 10.72 13.87
N VAL A 54 9.99 9.41 14.15
CA VAL A 54 9.60 8.40 13.17
C VAL A 54 8.20 8.67 12.66
N ARG A 55 7.22 8.91 13.54
CA ARG A 55 5.84 9.24 13.16
C ARG A 55 5.79 10.48 12.28
N LYS A 56 6.52 11.54 12.64
CA LYS A 56 6.59 12.77 11.83
C LYS A 56 7.14 12.51 10.43
N GLN A 57 8.26 11.79 10.31
CA GLN A 57 8.86 11.49 9.01
C GLN A 57 8.01 10.52 8.19
N PHE A 58 7.40 9.53 8.84
CA PHE A 58 6.48 8.58 8.22
C PHE A 58 5.27 9.31 7.65
N ALA A 59 4.58 10.14 8.45
CA ALA A 59 3.43 10.93 8.00
C ALA A 59 3.79 11.87 6.83
N LYS A 60 4.97 12.51 6.89
CA LYS A 60 5.47 13.35 5.80
C LYS A 60 5.71 12.52 4.53
N ALA A 61 6.30 11.35 4.65
CA ALA A 61 6.57 10.47 3.51
C ALA A 61 5.27 9.94 2.89
N VAL A 62 4.30 9.50 3.72
CA VAL A 62 2.96 9.08 3.27
C VAL A 62 2.31 10.18 2.44
N ARG A 63 2.23 11.39 2.98
CA ARG A 63 1.64 12.56 2.29
C ARG A 63 2.34 12.88 0.97
N ASN A 64 3.66 12.88 0.95
CA ASN A 64 4.42 13.14 -0.27
C ASN A 64 4.19 12.07 -1.33
N GLY A 65 4.16 10.79 -0.95
CA GLY A 65 3.91 9.71 -1.89
C GLY A 65 2.46 9.68 -2.40
N GLU A 66 1.47 10.06 -1.58
CA GLU A 66 0.09 10.25 -2.05
C GLU A 66 -0.02 11.44 -3.02
N ARG A 67 0.66 12.55 -2.75
CA ARG A 67 0.73 13.66 -3.71
C ARG A 67 1.29 13.21 -5.06
N ARG A 68 2.40 12.45 -5.04
CA ARG A 68 3.01 11.88 -6.26
C ARG A 68 2.09 10.88 -6.96
N LEU A 69 1.35 10.06 -6.20
CA LEU A 69 0.34 9.14 -6.72
C LEU A 69 -0.73 9.90 -7.51
N HIS A 70 -1.26 10.99 -6.94
CA HIS A 70 -2.26 11.81 -7.61
C HIS A 70 -1.69 12.55 -8.82
N THR A 71 -0.49 13.13 -8.72
CA THR A 71 0.19 13.75 -9.88
C THR A 71 0.40 12.76 -11.03
N LEU A 72 0.89 11.55 -10.74
CA LEU A 72 1.07 10.51 -11.74
C LEU A 72 -0.27 10.07 -12.34
N THR A 73 -1.30 9.92 -11.51
CA THR A 73 -2.65 9.55 -11.96
C THR A 73 -3.22 10.58 -12.93
N VAL A 74 -3.07 11.87 -12.61
CA VAL A 74 -3.50 12.97 -13.49
C VAL A 74 -2.72 12.96 -14.80
N SER A 75 -1.40 12.80 -14.75
CA SER A 75 -0.59 12.73 -15.97
C SER A 75 -0.95 11.53 -16.86
N LEU A 76 -1.33 10.40 -16.28
CA LEU A 76 -1.84 9.25 -17.04
C LEU A 76 -3.22 9.53 -17.63
N LEU A 77 -4.12 10.20 -16.90
CA LEU A 77 -5.41 10.64 -17.44
C LEU A 77 -5.22 11.57 -18.64
N GLU A 78 -4.36 12.59 -18.52
CA GLU A 78 -4.08 13.53 -19.61
C GLU A 78 -3.49 12.84 -20.84
N GLN A 79 -2.66 11.80 -20.65
CA GLN A 79 -2.14 10.99 -21.74
C GLN A 79 -3.23 10.19 -22.47
N PHE A 80 -4.14 9.57 -21.71
CA PHE A 80 -5.16 8.69 -22.31
C PHE A 80 -6.45 9.40 -22.72
N LEU A 81 -6.70 10.56 -22.15
CA LEU A 81 -7.91 11.37 -22.34
C LEU A 81 -7.51 12.84 -22.60
N PRO A 82 -6.69 13.12 -23.63
CA PRO A 82 -6.13 14.46 -23.85
C PRO A 82 -7.23 15.50 -24.09
N GLY A 83 -7.19 16.58 -23.31
CA GLY A 83 -8.14 17.69 -23.40
C GLY A 83 -9.56 17.37 -22.90
N LYS A 84 -9.82 16.16 -22.38
CA LYS A 84 -11.15 15.78 -21.90
C LYS A 84 -11.31 16.11 -20.42
N PRO A 85 -12.44 16.71 -20.02
CA PRO A 85 -12.70 16.96 -18.62
C PRO A 85 -13.00 15.65 -17.89
N PHE A 86 -12.51 15.53 -16.66
CA PHE A 86 -12.72 14.37 -15.80
C PHE A 86 -13.22 14.80 -14.42
N GLY A 87 -13.96 13.91 -13.77
CA GLY A 87 -14.43 14.07 -12.40
C GLY A 87 -13.63 13.17 -11.45
N ILE A 88 -13.55 13.59 -10.18
CA ILE A 88 -12.91 12.82 -9.12
C ILE A 88 -13.91 12.58 -7.99
N THR A 89 -13.95 11.34 -7.51
CA THR A 89 -14.77 10.97 -6.37
C THR A 89 -14.05 10.03 -5.45
N LEU A 90 -14.12 10.36 -4.17
CA LEU A 90 -13.74 9.46 -3.10
C LEU A 90 -14.88 8.46 -2.85
N ILE A 91 -14.51 7.19 -2.85
CA ILE A 91 -15.38 6.11 -2.40
C ILE A 91 -14.84 5.62 -1.07
N VAL A 92 -15.65 5.73 -0.02
CA VAL A 92 -15.35 5.20 1.31
C VAL A 92 -16.29 4.04 1.59
N VAL A 93 -15.74 2.88 1.92
CA VAL A 93 -16.48 1.68 2.30
C VAL A 93 -16.25 1.47 3.79
N GLY A 94 -17.33 1.46 4.57
CA GLY A 94 -17.27 1.23 6.01
C GLY A 94 -18.03 -0.03 6.42
N ARG A 95 -17.65 -0.58 7.58
CA ARG A 95 -18.31 -1.75 8.17
C ARG A 95 -18.89 -1.39 9.52
N CYS A 96 -20.20 -1.58 9.67
CA CYS A 96 -20.87 -1.27 10.92
C CYS A 96 -20.32 -2.15 12.05
N PRO A 97 -19.90 -1.58 13.19
CA PRO A 97 -19.41 -2.37 14.32
C PRO A 97 -20.52 -3.20 14.96
N LYS A 98 -21.78 -2.71 14.94
CA LYS A 98 -22.95 -3.36 15.53
C LYS A 98 -23.53 -4.44 14.62
N CYS A 99 -24.07 -4.07 13.46
CA CYS A 99 -24.78 -5.02 12.57
C CYS A 99 -23.87 -5.75 11.58
N LYS A 100 -22.56 -5.42 11.54
CA LYS A 100 -21.57 -5.97 10.60
C LYS A 100 -21.84 -5.71 9.11
N GLY A 101 -22.90 -4.97 8.78
CA GLY A 101 -23.27 -4.55 7.43
C GLY A 101 -22.24 -3.62 6.80
N ILE A 102 -22.16 -3.65 5.47
CA ILE A 102 -21.27 -2.81 4.67
C ILE A 102 -22.05 -1.60 4.16
N THR A 103 -21.49 -0.41 4.34
CA THR A 103 -22.04 0.84 3.84
C THR A 103 -21.01 1.60 3.02
N LYS A 104 -21.47 2.49 2.15
CA LYS A 104 -20.60 3.23 1.23
C LYS A 104 -21.02 4.69 1.19
N THR A 105 -20.04 5.59 1.26
CA THR A 105 -20.18 7.02 0.95
C THR A 105 -19.45 7.31 -0.35
N LYS A 106 -20.03 8.18 -1.17
CA LYS A 106 -19.38 8.78 -2.32
C LYS A 106 -19.28 10.28 -2.07
N LYS A 107 -18.09 10.85 -2.21
CA LYS A 107 -17.87 12.29 -2.15
C LYS A 107 -17.25 12.74 -3.46
N ASP A 108 -18.03 13.47 -4.25
CA ASP A 108 -17.58 14.07 -5.50
C ASP A 108 -16.82 15.37 -5.20
N PHE A 109 -15.64 15.51 -5.79
CA PHE A 109 -14.81 16.72 -5.74
C PHE A 109 -14.87 17.51 -7.06
N GLY A 110 -15.55 16.97 -8.08
CA GLY A 110 -15.55 17.58 -9.41
C GLY A 110 -14.12 17.66 -9.95
N ALA A 111 -13.70 18.87 -10.32
CA ALA A 111 -12.35 19.19 -10.76
C ALA A 111 -11.47 19.85 -9.67
N ASP A 112 -11.95 19.97 -8.42
CA ASP A 112 -11.18 20.60 -7.34
C ASP A 112 -10.22 19.60 -6.68
N PHE A 113 -8.93 19.76 -6.97
CA PHE A 113 -7.86 18.96 -6.39
C PHE A 113 -7.37 19.46 -5.04
N ASN A 114 -7.75 20.66 -4.61
CA ASN A 114 -7.16 21.28 -3.42
C ASN A 114 -7.42 20.44 -2.16
N GLU A 115 -8.63 19.91 -2.02
CA GLU A 115 -8.97 19.09 -0.87
C GLU A 115 -8.22 17.75 -0.87
N ILE A 116 -8.01 17.15 -2.05
CA ILE A 116 -7.25 15.91 -2.22
C ILE A 116 -5.77 16.12 -1.91
N PHE A 117 -5.17 17.23 -2.33
CA PHE A 117 -3.75 17.50 -2.05
C PHE A 117 -3.47 17.98 -0.63
N LYS A 118 -4.47 18.55 0.07
CA LYS A 118 -4.33 19.03 1.45
C LYS A 118 -4.44 17.91 2.49
N ASN A 119 -5.13 16.82 2.16
CA ASN A 119 -5.43 15.74 3.09
C ASN A 119 -4.83 14.42 2.58
N THR A 120 -4.54 13.49 3.48
CA THR A 120 -4.27 12.12 3.05
C THR A 120 -5.56 11.38 2.74
N GLU A 121 -5.51 10.33 1.92
CA GLU A 121 -6.67 9.47 1.64
C GLU A 121 -7.28 8.89 2.93
N GLU A 122 -6.45 8.58 3.93
CA GLU A 122 -6.89 8.14 5.26
C GLU A 122 -7.71 9.23 5.98
N GLN A 123 -7.22 10.48 6.00
CA GLN A 123 -7.92 11.62 6.61
C GLN A 123 -9.26 11.87 5.91
N LEU A 124 -9.28 11.79 4.58
CA LEU A 124 -10.52 11.89 3.80
C LEU A 124 -11.49 10.75 4.13
N SER A 125 -10.98 9.52 4.29
CA SER A 125 -11.82 8.37 4.64
C SER A 125 -12.49 8.50 6.02
N GLN A 126 -11.80 9.13 6.98
CA GLN A 126 -12.34 9.41 8.31
C GLN A 126 -13.38 10.54 8.25
N LYS A 127 -13.06 11.63 7.54
CA LYS A 127 -13.95 12.78 7.35
C LYS A 127 -15.27 12.39 6.67
N TYR A 128 -15.21 11.49 5.68
CA TYR A 128 -16.36 11.05 4.89
C TYR A 128 -16.81 9.62 5.20
N ALA A 129 -16.52 9.13 6.42
CA ALA A 129 -16.89 7.79 6.84
C ALA A 129 -18.42 7.57 6.76
N PRO A 130 -18.89 6.45 6.20
CA PRO A 130 -20.33 6.23 6.02
C PRO A 130 -21.06 5.97 7.33
N GLY A 131 -22.31 6.42 7.42
CA GLY A 131 -23.26 6.00 8.44
C GLY A 131 -23.88 4.64 8.10
N CYS A 132 -24.14 3.82 9.12
CA CYS A 132 -24.86 2.56 8.94
C CYS A 132 -26.33 2.82 8.60
N PHE A 133 -26.84 2.32 7.47
CA PHE A 133 -28.25 2.48 7.09
C PHE A 133 -29.25 1.94 8.14
N ASN A 134 -28.87 0.89 8.89
CA ASN A 134 -29.80 0.25 9.83
C ASN A 134 -29.81 0.88 11.22
N CYS A 135 -28.66 1.37 11.69
CA CYS A 135 -28.53 1.85 13.08
C CYS A 135 -27.94 3.25 13.21
N ASN A 136 -27.71 3.93 12.08
CA ASN A 136 -27.18 5.28 11.95
C ASN A 136 -25.84 5.56 12.68
N VAL A 137 -25.12 4.51 13.08
CA VAL A 137 -23.80 4.63 13.70
C VAL A 137 -22.76 4.87 12.61
N GLN A 138 -21.88 5.84 12.82
CA GLN A 138 -20.73 6.07 11.96
C GLN A 138 -19.87 4.80 11.89
N THR A 139 -19.55 4.35 10.68
CA THR A 139 -18.86 3.09 10.46
C THR A 139 -17.38 3.34 10.20
N PRO A 140 -16.47 2.60 10.85
CA PRO A 140 -15.05 2.67 10.53
C PRO A 140 -14.81 2.31 9.07
N SER A 141 -13.96 3.10 8.39
CA SER A 141 -13.51 2.80 7.03
C SER A 141 -12.76 1.47 7.02
N ILE A 142 -13.15 0.59 6.09
CA ILE A 142 -12.45 -0.67 5.82
C ILE A 142 -11.73 -0.63 4.46
N ALA A 143 -12.11 0.31 3.60
CA ALA A 143 -11.44 0.59 2.33
C ALA A 143 -11.82 1.99 1.84
N ASN A 144 -10.88 2.66 1.20
CA ASN A 144 -11.11 3.89 0.46
C ASN A 144 -10.26 3.91 -0.80
N PHE A 145 -10.72 4.67 -1.79
CA PHE A 145 -9.99 4.95 -3.01
C PHE A 145 -10.59 6.18 -3.70
N LEU A 146 -9.75 6.92 -4.43
CA LEU A 146 -10.23 7.94 -5.37
C LEU A 146 -10.43 7.30 -6.73
N LYS A 147 -11.56 7.61 -7.36
CA LYS A 147 -11.90 7.22 -8.74
C LYS A 147 -11.92 8.48 -9.59
N TYR A 148 -11.23 8.42 -10.71
CA TYR A 148 -11.10 9.45 -11.73
C TYR A 148 -11.77 8.93 -13.00
N TRP A 149 -12.73 9.66 -13.55
CA TRP A 149 -13.45 9.22 -14.74
C TRP A 149 -13.66 10.38 -15.71
N PRO A 150 -13.68 10.10 -17.03
CA PRO A 150 -14.04 11.11 -18.00
C PRO A 150 -15.51 11.50 -17.81
N LEU A 151 -15.81 12.80 -17.88
CA LEU A 151 -17.18 13.30 -17.78
C LEU A 151 -17.98 13.02 -19.06
N ASP A 152 -17.31 12.98 -20.20
CA ASP A 152 -17.83 12.41 -21.43
C ASP A 152 -17.36 10.97 -21.58
N ARG A 153 -18.29 10.02 -21.69
CA ARG A 153 -17.97 8.58 -21.75
C ARG A 153 -18.05 8.00 -23.16
N GLN A 154 -18.36 8.80 -24.16
CA GLN A 154 -18.56 8.28 -25.51
C GLN A 154 -17.23 7.79 -26.10
N ASN A 155 -17.21 6.52 -26.49
CA ASN A 155 -16.10 5.87 -27.20
C ASN A 155 -14.74 5.92 -26.47
N GLU A 156 -14.75 5.98 -25.13
CA GLU A 156 -13.51 5.99 -24.36
C GLU A 156 -12.95 4.57 -24.18
N LYS A 157 -11.70 4.39 -24.61
CA LYS A 157 -10.96 3.15 -24.37
C LYS A 157 -10.61 2.96 -22.88
N ILE A 158 -10.50 4.06 -22.13
CA ILE A 158 -10.29 4.05 -20.68
C ILE A 158 -11.55 4.50 -19.98
N LEU A 159 -12.17 3.60 -19.22
CA LEU A 159 -13.45 3.83 -18.56
C LEU A 159 -13.27 4.65 -17.27
N TRP A 160 -12.22 4.34 -16.49
CA TRP A 160 -11.79 5.13 -15.34
C TRP A 160 -10.41 4.70 -14.84
N ILE A 161 -9.80 5.55 -14.01
CA ILE A 161 -8.61 5.23 -13.23
C ILE A 161 -8.95 5.35 -11.75
N SER A 162 -8.43 4.49 -10.89
CA SER A 162 -8.56 4.63 -9.44
C SER A 162 -7.23 4.49 -8.72
N THR A 163 -7.06 5.23 -7.64
CA THR A 163 -5.91 5.10 -6.76
C THR A 163 -6.20 4.12 -5.63
N ARG A 164 -5.16 3.57 -5.03
CA ARG A 164 -5.26 2.78 -3.81
C ARG A 164 -4.03 3.01 -2.97
N VAL A 165 -4.23 3.48 -1.75
CA VAL A 165 -3.16 3.54 -0.74
C VAL A 165 -3.33 2.36 0.22
N LYS A 166 -2.24 1.67 0.53
CA LYS A 166 -2.26 0.68 1.62
C LYS A 166 -2.40 1.39 2.95
N ALA A 167 -3.42 1.00 3.73
CA ALA A 167 -3.57 1.43 5.12
C ALA A 167 -2.28 1.17 5.95
N ASN A 168 -2.01 2.05 6.92
CA ASN A 168 -0.81 1.99 7.74
C ASN A 168 -0.66 0.65 8.48
N THR A 169 -1.76 0.09 8.98
CA THR A 169 -1.81 -1.26 9.57
C THR A 169 -1.32 -2.34 8.61
N ASN A 170 -1.70 -2.27 7.33
CA ASN A 170 -1.24 -3.20 6.30
C ASN A 170 0.25 -3.01 5.96
N LEU A 171 0.78 -1.80 6.09
CA LEU A 171 2.22 -1.54 5.96
C LEU A 171 2.97 -2.12 7.15
N CYS A 172 2.47 -1.93 8.37
CA CYS A 172 3.05 -2.50 9.59
C CYS A 172 3.15 -4.03 9.48
N TYR A 173 2.08 -4.71 9.04
CA TYR A 173 2.15 -6.16 8.77
C TYR A 173 3.26 -6.56 7.81
N LYS A 174 3.48 -5.79 6.75
CA LYS A 174 4.53 -6.10 5.77
C LYS A 174 5.92 -5.83 6.30
N ILE A 175 6.09 -4.76 7.09
CA ILE A 175 7.36 -4.48 7.76
C ILE A 175 7.66 -5.60 8.75
N THR A 176 6.67 -6.05 9.54
CA THR A 176 6.82 -7.21 10.43
C THR A 176 7.22 -8.47 9.65
N ASP A 177 6.53 -8.79 8.54
CA ASP A 177 6.84 -9.96 7.70
C ASP A 177 8.28 -9.93 7.14
N ILE A 178 8.86 -8.73 6.92
CA ILE A 178 10.23 -8.56 6.41
C ILE A 178 11.27 -8.54 7.54
N VAL A 179 10.93 -7.96 8.69
CA VAL A 179 11.83 -7.90 9.85
C VAL A 179 11.97 -9.28 10.50
N LEU A 180 10.87 -10.02 10.61
CA LEU A 180 10.86 -11.39 11.13
C LEU A 180 11.17 -12.45 10.06
N ASP A 181 11.56 -12.03 8.85
CA ASP A 181 11.88 -12.89 7.70
C ASP A 181 10.83 -13.97 7.38
N VAL A 182 9.55 -13.74 7.75
CA VAL A 182 8.39 -14.55 7.35
C VAL A 182 8.35 -14.74 5.83
N THR A 183 8.84 -13.73 5.11
CA THR A 183 8.88 -13.70 3.64
C THR A 183 9.92 -14.66 3.04
N TYR A 184 10.98 -15.02 3.77
CA TYR A 184 12.04 -15.93 3.30
C TYR A 184 11.51 -17.36 3.05
N MET A 185 10.45 -17.75 3.77
CA MET A 185 9.78 -19.05 3.62
C MET A 185 8.95 -19.18 2.33
N PHE A 186 8.78 -18.09 1.55
CA PHE A 186 7.99 -18.06 0.31
C PHE A 186 8.83 -18.09 -0.97
N LYS A 187 10.13 -18.40 -0.90
CA LYS A 187 11.00 -18.51 -2.09
C LYS A 187 10.46 -19.45 -3.18
N VAL A 188 9.59 -20.40 -2.82
CA VAL A 188 9.00 -21.38 -3.74
C VAL A 188 7.77 -20.84 -4.49
N ASP A 189 6.99 -19.92 -3.90
CA ASP A 189 5.67 -19.50 -4.43
C ASP A 189 5.69 -18.14 -5.14
N LYS A 190 6.84 -17.46 -5.17
CA LYS A 190 7.01 -16.15 -5.82
C LYS A 190 8.20 -16.18 -6.76
N ILE A 191 8.07 -15.45 -7.87
CA ILE A 191 9.23 -15.00 -8.64
C ILE A 191 10.00 -14.04 -7.72
N TYR A 192 11.00 -14.58 -7.05
CA TYR A 192 11.85 -13.82 -6.16
C TYR A 192 12.82 -13.00 -7.00
N ASN A 193 12.84 -11.69 -6.75
CA ASN A 193 13.82 -10.79 -7.33
C ASN A 193 14.47 -9.94 -6.24
N GLN A 194 15.53 -9.24 -6.60
CA GLN A 194 16.29 -8.36 -5.69
C GLN A 194 15.43 -7.33 -4.94
N TYR A 195 14.21 -7.04 -5.43
CA TYR A 195 13.30 -6.08 -4.82
C TYR A 195 12.20 -6.72 -3.95
N SER A 196 12.26 -8.02 -3.69
CA SER A 196 11.22 -8.75 -2.94
C SER A 196 11.18 -8.42 -1.44
N HIS A 197 12.28 -7.86 -0.91
CA HIS A 197 12.38 -7.36 0.47
C HIS A 197 11.94 -5.90 0.64
N THR A 198 11.47 -5.29 -0.44
CA THR A 198 11.13 -3.88 -0.48
C THR A 198 9.61 -3.69 -0.57
N LEU A 199 9.09 -2.71 0.17
CA LEU A 199 7.74 -2.23 -0.04
C LEU A 199 7.63 -1.50 -1.39
N LYS A 200 6.95 -2.12 -2.36
CA LYS A 200 6.71 -1.56 -3.70
C LYS A 200 5.25 -1.22 -4.00
N ASP A 201 4.33 -1.78 -3.24
CA ASP A 201 2.88 -1.74 -3.49
C ASP A 201 2.14 -0.91 -2.42
N MET A 202 2.80 0.10 -1.86
CA MET A 202 2.14 1.06 -0.96
C MET A 202 1.13 1.91 -1.71
N TYR A 203 1.50 2.35 -2.92
CA TYR A 203 0.69 3.19 -3.79
C TYR A 203 0.34 2.40 -5.05
N GLY A 204 -0.95 2.32 -5.35
CA GLY A 204 -1.49 1.61 -6.49
C GLY A 204 -2.31 2.52 -7.38
N ILE A 205 -2.18 2.33 -8.70
CA ILE A 205 -3.04 2.88 -9.73
C ILE A 205 -3.72 1.70 -10.42
N LYS A 206 -5.03 1.78 -10.60
CA LYS A 206 -5.82 0.79 -11.33
C LYS A 206 -6.49 1.47 -12.51
N ILE A 207 -6.15 1.04 -13.72
CA ILE A 207 -6.69 1.54 -14.98
C ILE A 207 -7.71 0.53 -15.49
N ILE A 208 -8.94 0.98 -15.70
CA ILE A 208 -10.00 0.14 -16.25
C ILE A 208 -10.17 0.46 -17.73
N ALA A 209 -9.78 -0.50 -18.56
CA ALA A 209 -9.86 -0.45 -20.00
C ALA A 209 -11.17 -1.09 -20.49
N GLU A 210 -11.62 -0.67 -21.66
CA GLU A 210 -12.81 -1.24 -22.31
C GLU A 210 -12.64 -2.74 -22.62
N ASN A 211 -11.48 -3.13 -23.14
CA ASN A 211 -11.24 -4.50 -23.61
C ASN A 211 -9.77 -4.92 -23.46
N ARG A 212 -9.47 -6.20 -23.72
CA ARG A 212 -8.11 -6.76 -23.56
C ARG A 212 -7.09 -6.17 -24.55
N ALA A 213 -7.48 -5.80 -25.77
CA ALA A 213 -6.56 -5.18 -26.71
C ALA A 213 -6.12 -3.80 -26.20
N THR A 214 -7.06 -3.04 -25.63
CA THR A 214 -6.76 -1.77 -24.97
C THR A 214 -5.79 -1.94 -23.80
N ILE A 215 -5.87 -3.03 -23.02
CA ILE A 215 -4.91 -3.29 -21.93
C ILE A 215 -3.46 -3.26 -22.44
N MET A 216 -3.19 -3.93 -23.56
CA MET A 216 -1.84 -3.99 -24.13
C MET A 216 -1.40 -2.65 -24.69
N ASN A 217 -2.30 -1.92 -25.37
CA ASN A 217 -1.99 -0.57 -25.86
C ASN A 217 -1.64 0.38 -24.71
N VAL A 218 -2.42 0.37 -23.63
CA VAL A 218 -2.15 1.19 -22.42
C VAL A 218 -0.80 0.82 -21.82
N ARG A 219 -0.49 -0.48 -21.71
CA ARG A 219 0.82 -0.96 -21.24
C ARG A 219 1.95 -0.38 -22.09
N ASP A 220 1.86 -0.48 -23.41
CA ASP A 220 2.91 -0.03 -24.31
C ASP A 220 3.08 1.50 -24.25
N GLU A 221 1.98 2.25 -24.16
CA GLU A 221 2.00 3.71 -24.01
C GLU A 221 2.61 4.16 -22.67
N ILE A 222 2.39 3.42 -21.58
CA ILE A 222 3.05 3.70 -20.29
C ILE A 222 4.56 3.46 -20.39
N LEU A 223 4.99 2.38 -21.06
CA LEU A 223 6.41 2.03 -21.16
C LEU A 223 7.21 2.93 -22.10
N LYS A 224 6.56 3.62 -23.03
CA LYS A 224 7.19 4.64 -23.89
C LYS A 224 7.51 5.92 -23.14
N ARG A 225 6.93 6.15 -21.96
CA ARG A 225 7.16 7.35 -21.17
C ARG A 225 8.60 7.39 -20.64
N GLN A 226 9.27 8.52 -20.85
CA GLN A 226 10.67 8.71 -20.41
C GLN A 226 10.79 9.07 -18.92
N ASP A 227 9.73 9.58 -18.30
CA ASP A 227 9.69 9.93 -16.89
C ASP A 227 9.38 8.73 -15.98
N LEU A 228 9.10 7.56 -16.56
CA LEU A 228 8.83 6.31 -15.86
C LEU A 228 9.91 5.27 -16.12
N SER A 229 10.33 4.57 -15.08
CA SER A 229 11.16 3.37 -15.21
C SER A 229 10.39 2.12 -14.80
N CYS A 230 10.28 1.14 -15.69
CA CYS A 230 9.67 -0.14 -15.36
C CYS A 230 10.62 -0.99 -14.51
N ILE A 231 10.13 -1.44 -13.35
CA ILE A 231 10.90 -2.23 -12.38
C ILE A 231 10.50 -3.70 -12.46
N GLU A 232 9.23 -3.99 -12.75
CA GLU A 232 8.68 -5.34 -12.76
C GLU A 232 7.41 -5.39 -13.60
N GLU A 233 7.23 -6.45 -14.40
CA GLU A 233 5.99 -6.71 -15.15
C GLU A 233 5.46 -8.11 -14.83
N LYS A 234 4.13 -8.24 -14.77
CA LYS A 234 3.42 -9.51 -14.58
C LYS A 234 2.15 -9.53 -15.40
N ASN A 235 2.11 -10.44 -16.36
CA ASN A 235 0.92 -10.69 -17.18
C ASN A 235 0.07 -11.82 -16.56
N TYR A 236 -1.09 -11.47 -15.98
CA TYR A 236 -2.07 -12.45 -15.48
C TYR A 236 -3.30 -12.56 -16.39
N LEU A 237 -3.20 -12.24 -17.67
CA LEU A 237 -4.34 -12.28 -18.60
C LEU A 237 -4.55 -13.69 -19.17
N GLY A 238 -5.82 -14.06 -19.39
CA GLY A 238 -6.18 -15.28 -20.11
C GLY A 238 -5.67 -16.56 -19.42
N LYS A 239 -4.82 -17.33 -20.10
CA LYS A 239 -4.29 -18.60 -19.58
C LYS A 239 -3.34 -18.42 -18.39
N TYR A 240 -2.80 -17.22 -18.18
CA TYR A 240 -1.88 -16.91 -17.08
C TYR A 240 -2.57 -16.37 -15.83
N LYS A 241 -3.91 -16.36 -15.81
CA LYS A 241 -4.69 -15.91 -14.66
C LYS A 241 -4.37 -16.72 -13.41
N LYS A 242 -4.52 -16.10 -12.24
CA LYS A 242 -4.32 -16.82 -10.98
C LYS A 242 -5.40 -17.89 -10.83
N LYS A 243 -5.10 -18.94 -10.04
CA LYS A 243 -6.07 -19.99 -9.67
C LYS A 243 -7.40 -19.44 -9.14
N SER A 244 -7.36 -18.28 -8.51
CA SER A 244 -8.53 -17.58 -8.00
C SER A 244 -9.40 -16.89 -9.06
N GLY A 245 -9.05 -17.00 -10.35
CA GLY A 245 -9.71 -16.27 -11.44
C GLY A 245 -9.28 -14.80 -11.58
N PHE A 246 -8.28 -14.34 -10.82
CA PHE A 246 -7.78 -12.97 -10.91
C PHE A 246 -7.03 -12.74 -12.22
N GLU A 247 -7.43 -11.71 -12.96
CA GLU A 247 -6.87 -11.29 -14.24
C GLU A 247 -6.53 -9.80 -14.22
N ALA A 248 -5.30 -9.45 -14.55
CA ALA A 248 -4.84 -8.08 -14.78
C ALA A 248 -3.45 -8.11 -15.45
N TYR A 249 -3.09 -7.05 -16.14
CA TYR A 249 -1.69 -6.73 -16.40
C TYR A 249 -1.16 -5.91 -15.24
N LYS A 250 -0.02 -6.27 -14.65
CA LYS A 250 0.58 -5.52 -13.55
C LYS A 250 1.97 -5.05 -13.90
N MET A 251 2.27 -3.81 -13.54
CA MET A 251 3.60 -3.21 -13.61
C MET A 251 3.94 -2.58 -12.27
N VAL A 252 5.22 -2.58 -11.93
CA VAL A 252 5.76 -1.69 -10.89
C VAL A 252 6.59 -0.64 -11.62
N MET A 253 6.17 0.61 -11.51
CA MET A 253 6.86 1.75 -12.10
C MET A 253 7.58 2.55 -11.01
N PHE A 254 8.71 3.12 -11.36
CA PHE A 254 9.41 4.12 -10.57
C PHE A 254 9.23 5.50 -11.21
N TYR A 255 8.76 6.47 -10.43
CA TYR A 255 8.43 7.83 -10.82
C TYR A 255 8.70 8.78 -9.66
N ASP A 256 9.36 9.91 -9.91
CA ASP A 256 9.68 10.94 -8.89
C ASP A 256 10.10 10.31 -7.55
N ASP A 257 11.18 9.51 -7.56
CA ASP A 257 11.74 8.84 -6.39
C ASP A 257 10.83 7.85 -5.63
N GLN A 258 9.72 7.40 -6.24
CA GLN A 258 8.70 6.57 -5.61
C GLN A 258 8.28 5.39 -6.50
N TYR A 259 7.96 4.25 -5.87
CA TYR A 259 7.41 3.08 -6.56
C TYR A 259 5.88 3.10 -6.55
N PHE A 260 5.28 2.75 -7.68
CA PHE A 260 3.84 2.64 -7.90
C PHE A 260 3.49 1.30 -8.55
N GLU A 261 2.54 0.57 -7.99
CA GLU A 261 1.95 -0.58 -8.67
C GLU A 261 0.86 -0.08 -9.63
N ILE A 262 1.01 -0.33 -10.93
CA ILE A 262 -0.03 -0.07 -11.94
C ILE A 262 -0.68 -1.40 -12.31
N GLN A 263 -2.00 -1.47 -12.21
CA GLN A 263 -2.82 -2.61 -12.62
C GLN A 263 -3.75 -2.17 -13.75
N ILE A 264 -3.75 -2.89 -14.86
CA ILE A 264 -4.62 -2.62 -16.01
C ILE A 264 -5.53 -3.83 -16.21
N GLN A 265 -6.84 -3.60 -16.26
CA GLN A 265 -7.83 -4.68 -16.39
C GLN A 265 -9.10 -4.18 -17.08
N THR A 266 -9.97 -5.09 -17.52
CA THR A 266 -11.30 -4.70 -18.02
C THR A 266 -12.30 -4.51 -16.87
N GLU A 267 -13.45 -3.91 -17.16
CA GLU A 267 -14.55 -3.81 -16.20
C GLU A 267 -14.97 -5.19 -15.67
N ASP A 268 -15.23 -6.17 -16.55
CA ASP A 268 -15.54 -7.55 -16.14
C ASP A 268 -14.50 -8.15 -15.19
N MET A 269 -13.21 -7.91 -15.44
CA MET A 269 -12.13 -8.41 -14.58
C MET A 269 -12.17 -7.75 -13.20
N TYR A 270 -12.43 -6.44 -13.16
CA TYR A 270 -12.58 -5.69 -11.92
C TYR A 270 -13.79 -6.16 -11.11
N GLU A 271 -14.94 -6.35 -11.75
CA GLU A 271 -16.15 -6.85 -11.09
C GLU A 271 -15.93 -8.25 -10.52
N ARG A 272 -15.32 -9.14 -11.31
CA ARG A 272 -14.93 -10.48 -10.82
C ARG A 272 -13.99 -10.40 -9.61
N GLU A 273 -13.02 -9.49 -9.59
CA GLU A 273 -12.13 -9.29 -8.45
C GLU A 273 -12.91 -8.86 -7.19
N LEU A 274 -13.88 -7.94 -7.33
CA LEU A 274 -14.72 -7.49 -6.23
C LEU A 274 -15.60 -8.61 -5.67
N LEU A 275 -16.24 -9.39 -6.54
CA LEU A 275 -17.07 -10.54 -6.16
C LEU A 275 -16.23 -11.64 -5.49
N ASN A 276 -15.01 -11.86 -5.98
CA ASN A 276 -14.08 -12.87 -5.49
C ASN A 276 -13.04 -12.30 -4.50
N ALA A 277 -13.30 -11.17 -3.85
CA ALA A 277 -12.34 -10.53 -2.95
C ALA A 277 -11.89 -11.45 -1.79
N LYS A 278 -12.73 -12.43 -1.41
CA LYS A 278 -12.40 -13.46 -0.42
C LYS A 278 -11.48 -14.56 -0.99
N THR A 279 -11.65 -14.97 -2.25
CA THR A 279 -10.96 -16.10 -2.89
C THR A 279 -9.72 -15.70 -3.71
N SER A 280 -9.62 -14.43 -4.13
CA SER A 280 -8.51 -13.87 -4.92
C SER A 280 -7.14 -13.90 -4.23
N HIS A 281 -7.14 -14.07 -2.91
CA HIS A 281 -5.94 -14.02 -2.09
C HIS A 281 -5.78 -15.20 -1.14
N THR A 282 -6.70 -16.18 -1.13
CA THR A 282 -6.77 -17.21 -0.07
C THR A 282 -5.46 -17.97 0.04
N THR A 283 -4.96 -18.58 -1.03
CA THR A 283 -3.79 -19.48 -0.89
C THR A 283 -2.54 -18.77 -0.35
N TYR A 284 -2.30 -17.51 -0.74
CA TYR A 284 -1.14 -16.75 -0.24
C TYR A 284 -1.40 -16.17 1.16
N LYS A 285 -2.58 -15.60 1.41
CA LYS A 285 -2.93 -15.06 2.73
C LYS A 285 -3.04 -16.15 3.78
N GLU A 286 -3.56 -17.33 3.43
CA GLU A 286 -3.65 -18.50 4.31
C GLU A 286 -2.26 -18.98 4.71
N LYS A 287 -1.34 -19.13 3.74
CA LYS A 287 0.06 -19.47 4.06
C LYS A 287 0.74 -18.39 4.90
N GLN A 288 0.54 -17.10 4.61
CA GLN A 288 1.05 -16.02 5.46
C GLN A 288 0.46 -16.09 6.87
N GLN A 289 -0.86 -16.29 7.00
CA GLN A 289 -1.52 -16.39 8.30
C GLN A 289 -1.06 -17.62 9.07
N PHE A 290 -0.83 -18.75 8.41
CA PHE A 290 -0.27 -19.94 9.03
C PHE A 290 1.12 -19.67 9.61
N LEU A 291 2.01 -19.03 8.86
CA LEU A 291 3.35 -18.68 9.36
C LEU A 291 3.30 -17.64 10.48
N ARG A 292 2.42 -16.64 10.38
CA ARG A 292 2.21 -15.69 11.48
C ARG A 292 1.74 -16.39 12.76
N LYS A 293 0.87 -17.40 12.63
CA LYS A 293 0.47 -18.25 13.77
C LYS A 293 1.64 -19.06 14.32
N HIS A 294 2.56 -19.52 13.47
CA HIS A 294 3.77 -20.23 13.93
C HIS A 294 4.66 -19.36 14.83
N PHE A 295 4.83 -18.07 14.49
CA PHE A 295 5.50 -17.10 15.36
C PHE A 295 4.67 -16.65 16.57
N GLY A 296 3.35 -16.90 16.56
CA GLY A 296 2.46 -16.70 17.71
C GLY A 296 2.50 -15.28 18.30
N GLU A 297 2.64 -15.21 19.61
CA GLU A 297 2.65 -13.94 20.37
C GLU A 297 3.83 -13.04 20.05
N GLU A 298 4.97 -13.62 19.63
CA GLU A 298 6.12 -12.84 19.21
C GLU A 298 5.77 -11.94 18.01
N TYR A 299 5.13 -12.52 16.99
CA TYR A 299 4.67 -11.76 15.82
C TYR A 299 3.69 -10.66 16.20
N ASN A 300 2.70 -11.00 17.05
CA ASN A 300 1.67 -10.05 17.49
C ASN A 300 2.27 -8.89 18.27
N SER A 301 3.17 -9.18 19.21
CA SER A 301 3.90 -8.19 20.00
C SER A 301 4.73 -7.27 19.11
N PHE A 302 5.48 -7.84 18.16
CA PHE A 302 6.31 -7.08 17.24
C PHE A 302 5.47 -6.19 16.31
N TYR A 303 4.39 -6.72 15.75
CA TYR A 303 3.43 -5.97 14.94
C TYR A 303 2.84 -4.78 15.70
N LYS A 304 2.35 -4.99 16.94
CA LYS A 304 1.79 -3.90 17.76
C LYS A 304 2.82 -2.80 18.03
N LYS A 305 4.06 -3.17 18.35
CA LYS A 305 5.18 -2.22 18.58
C LYS A 305 5.52 -1.43 17.32
N LEU A 306 5.49 -2.06 16.13
CA LEU A 306 5.67 -1.34 14.88
C LEU A 306 4.49 -0.40 14.56
N CYS A 307 3.25 -0.83 14.81
CA CYS A 307 2.09 0.07 14.69
C CYS A 307 2.28 1.29 15.59
N LEU A 308 2.62 1.10 16.87
CA LEU A 308 2.92 2.19 17.79
C LEU A 308 4.04 3.12 17.30
N LEU A 309 5.08 2.55 16.69
CA LEU A 309 6.21 3.32 16.18
C LEU A 309 5.83 4.20 14.97
N PHE A 310 4.92 3.74 14.11
CA PHE A 310 4.55 4.44 12.87
C PHE A 310 3.24 5.21 12.94
N THR A 311 2.31 4.80 13.80
CA THR A 311 0.94 5.31 13.86
C THR A 311 0.57 5.74 15.28
N ASN A 312 -0.49 6.54 15.39
CA ASN A 312 -1.12 6.89 16.66
C ASN A 312 -2.27 5.92 17.02
N GLU A 313 -2.36 4.75 16.39
CA GLU A 313 -3.53 3.87 16.47
C GLU A 313 -3.58 2.99 17.73
N ASN A 314 -2.96 3.40 18.85
CA ASN A 314 -3.12 2.70 20.12
C ASN A 314 -3.66 3.66 21.20
N PRO A 315 -4.95 3.58 21.56
CA PRO A 315 -5.55 4.47 22.56
C PRO A 315 -5.05 4.21 23.99
N ASP A 316 -4.38 3.08 24.25
CA ASP A 316 -4.02 2.62 25.59
C ASP A 316 -2.56 2.93 26.01
N GLN A 317 -1.73 3.51 25.14
CA GLN A 317 -0.36 3.88 25.48
C GLN A 317 -0.11 5.37 25.28
N SER A 318 0.34 6.04 26.34
CA SER A 318 0.70 7.44 26.28
C SER A 318 1.89 7.66 25.32
N ASP A 319 1.86 8.75 24.55
CA ASP A 319 2.94 9.16 23.64
C ASP A 319 4.31 9.39 24.32
N ASN A 320 4.37 9.19 25.64
CA ASN A 320 5.53 9.42 26.49
C ASN A 320 6.28 8.14 26.88
N GLU A 321 5.82 6.96 26.44
CA GLU A 321 6.48 5.70 26.78
C GLU A 321 7.49 5.24 25.72
N ALA A 322 8.59 4.67 26.18
CA ALA A 322 9.57 4.04 25.31
C ALA A 322 9.06 2.69 24.78
N ILE A 323 9.42 2.34 23.55
CA ILE A 323 9.10 1.03 22.96
C ILE A 323 10.33 0.13 23.06
N PHE A 324 10.15 -1.11 23.53
CA PHE A 324 11.21 -2.09 23.66
C PHE A 324 11.07 -3.19 22.60
N PHE A 325 12.01 -3.29 21.67
CA PHE A 325 12.08 -4.39 20.70
C PHE A 325 13.14 -5.40 21.15
N GLY A 326 12.72 -6.57 21.62
CA GLY A 326 13.59 -7.66 22.08
C GLY A 326 12.94 -9.03 21.84
N PRO A 327 13.69 -10.12 22.10
CA PRO A 327 13.14 -11.48 22.05
C PRO A 327 11.96 -11.70 23.00
#